data_AF-A0A4R6BAI2-F1
#
_entry.id   AF-A0A4R6BAI2-F1
#
_cell.length_a   1.000
_cell.length_b   1.000
_cell.length_c   1.000
_cell.angle_alpha   90.00
_cell.angle_beta   90.00
_cell.angle_gamma   90.00
#
_symmetry.space_group_name_H-M   'P 1'
#
loop_
_entity.id
_entity.type
_entity.pdbx_description
1 polymer ?
#
loop_
_entity_poly.entity_id
_entity_poly.type
_entity_poly.pdbx_seq_one_letter_code
_entity_poly.pdbx_strand_id
1 'polypeptide(L)'
;SRPTVSPRAIAPAKALAIVELRRKRLTQARIAQALGVSASTVSRVLARAGLSHLADLEPAEPVVRYEPQAPGDLLHIDIKKLGRIQRPGHRVTGNRRDTVEGAGWDFVFVAIDDHARVAFTDIHPDERFPSAVQFLKDAVAY
;
A
#
# COMPACT_ATOMS: atom_id res chain seq x y z
N SER A 1 41.36 -10.95 -3.58
CA SER A 1 42.19 -9.89 -3.00
C SER A 1 41.32 -8.69 -2.62
N ARG A 2 41.43 -8.16 -1.40
CA ARG A 2 40.85 -6.85 -1.03
C ARG A 2 42.01 -5.89 -0.83
N PRO A 3 42.16 -4.83 -1.64
CA PRO A 3 43.23 -3.87 -1.46
C PRO A 3 43.06 -3.17 -0.11
N THR A 4 44.16 -3.03 0.64
CA THR A 4 44.21 -2.45 1.98
C THR A 4 43.89 -0.95 1.98
N VAL A 5 44.06 -0.28 0.83
CA VAL A 5 43.80 1.15 0.64
C VAL A 5 43.08 1.36 -0.69
N SER A 6 42.01 2.18 -0.67
CA SER A 6 41.36 2.66 -1.89
C SER A 6 41.43 4.20 -1.89
N PRO A 7 42.39 4.80 -2.61
CA PRO A 7 42.59 6.25 -2.61
C PRO A 7 41.38 7.06 -3.10
N ARG A 8 40.48 6.41 -3.86
CA ARG A 8 39.23 7.00 -4.38
C ARG A 8 38.02 6.70 -3.49
N ALA A 9 38.21 6.12 -2.31
CA ALA A 9 37.13 5.91 -1.36
C ALA A 9 36.57 7.26 -0.89
N ILE A 10 35.24 7.34 -0.76
CA ILE A 10 34.61 8.50 -0.15
C ILE A 10 35.05 8.62 1.32
N ALA A 11 35.29 9.85 1.77
CA ALA A 11 35.61 10.11 3.16
C ALA A 11 34.49 9.56 4.07
N PRO A 12 34.81 8.86 5.18
CA PRO A 12 33.81 8.25 6.07
C PRO A 12 32.74 9.24 6.54
N ALA A 13 33.12 10.48 6.87
CA ALA A 13 32.20 11.53 7.28
C ALA A 13 31.16 11.87 6.21
N LYS A 14 31.55 11.91 4.93
CA LYS A 14 30.59 12.13 3.82
C LYS A 14 29.67 10.94 3.61
N ALA A 15 30.17 9.71 3.80
CA ALA A 15 29.33 8.51 3.76
C ALA A 15 28.26 8.51 4.86
N LEU A 16 28.62 8.91 6.09
CA LEU A 16 27.67 9.09 7.18
C LEU A 16 26.65 10.18 6.86
N ALA A 17 27.08 11.34 6.35
CA ALA A 17 26.17 12.42 5.94
C ALA A 17 25.17 11.97 4.86
N ILE A 18 25.59 11.12 3.91
CA ILE A 18 24.69 10.51 2.92
C ILE A 18 23.60 9.68 3.60
N VAL A 19 23.97 8.83 4.57
CA VAL A 19 23.02 7.98 5.31
C VAL A 19 22.06 8.82 6.15
N GLU A 20 22.56 9.84 6.85
CA GLU A 20 21.73 10.74 7.67
C GLU A 20 20.73 11.52 6.84
N LEU A 21 21.15 12.10 5.71
CA LEU A 21 20.24 12.80 4.81
C LEU A 21 19.22 11.83 4.18
N ARG A 22 19.62 10.59 3.93
CA ARG A 22 18.69 9.56 3.44
C ARG A 22 17.64 9.21 4.49
N ARG A 23 18.02 9.07 5.76
CA ARG A 23 17.08 8.87 6.88
C ARG A 23 16.12 10.05 7.08
N LYS A 24 16.55 11.27 6.73
CA LYS A 24 15.68 12.46 6.62
C LYS A 24 14.81 12.47 5.35
N ARG A 25 14.68 11.33 4.66
CA ARG A 25 13.86 11.12 3.46
C ARG A 25 14.26 11.95 2.23
N LEU A 26 15.50 12.45 2.15
CA LEU A 26 15.97 13.09 0.92
C LEU A 26 16.16 12.05 -0.20
N THR A 27 15.86 12.46 -1.43
CA THR A 27 16.14 11.66 -2.62
C THR A 27 17.64 11.60 -2.89
N GLN A 28 18.11 10.52 -3.52
CA GLN A 28 19.55 10.36 -3.83
C GLN A 28 20.10 11.54 -4.65
N ALA A 29 19.28 12.09 -5.56
CA ALA A 29 19.63 13.28 -6.33
C ALA A 29 19.82 14.53 -5.47
N ARG A 30 18.92 14.78 -4.50
CA ARG A 30 19.04 15.92 -3.58
C ARG A 30 20.25 15.77 -2.64
N ILE A 31 20.56 14.54 -2.21
CA ILE A 31 21.76 14.24 -1.41
C ILE A 31 23.03 14.52 -2.22
N ALA A 32 23.08 14.06 -3.47
CA ALA A 32 24.21 14.29 -4.37
C ALA A 32 24.49 15.78 -4.56
N GLN A 33 23.43 16.56 -4.81
CA GLN A 33 23.51 18.03 -4.93
C GLN A 33 23.99 18.69 -3.63
N ALA A 34 23.41 18.32 -2.48
CA ALA A 34 23.73 18.94 -1.19
C ALA A 34 25.18 18.68 -0.72
N LEU A 35 25.74 17.51 -1.05
CA LEU A 35 27.07 17.09 -0.60
C LEU A 35 28.18 17.25 -1.65
N GLY A 36 27.82 17.71 -2.86
CA GLY A 36 28.75 17.88 -3.97
C GLY A 36 29.43 16.57 -4.38
N VAL A 37 28.68 15.47 -4.45
CA VAL A 37 29.18 14.14 -4.84
C VAL A 37 28.35 13.56 -5.98
N SER A 38 28.91 12.61 -6.73
CA SER A 38 28.17 11.99 -7.84
C SER A 38 26.99 11.16 -7.33
N ALA A 39 25.91 11.11 -8.11
CA ALA A 39 24.76 10.25 -7.83
C ALA A 39 25.17 8.77 -7.70
N SER A 40 26.14 8.31 -8.51
CA SER A 40 26.71 6.95 -8.43
C SER A 40 27.43 6.68 -7.11
N THR A 41 27.96 7.70 -6.44
CA THR A 41 28.60 7.54 -5.13
C THR A 41 27.55 7.48 -4.02
N VAL A 42 26.52 8.32 -4.09
CA VAL A 42 25.37 8.23 -3.18
C VAL A 42 24.71 6.85 -3.26
N SER A 43 24.40 6.40 -4.47
CA SER A 43 23.80 5.08 -4.71
C SER A 43 24.64 3.94 -4.13
N ARG A 44 25.96 3.92 -4.37
CA ARG A 44 26.85 2.89 -3.80
C ARG A 44 26.94 2.92 -2.28
N VAL A 45 26.92 4.11 -1.66
CA VAL A 45 26.91 4.24 -0.20
C VAL A 45 25.60 3.72 0.37
N LEU A 46 24.46 4.14 -0.18
CA LEU A 46 23.15 3.73 0.29
C LEU A 46 22.89 2.24 0.05
N ALA A 47 23.34 1.68 -1.06
CA ALA A 47 23.24 0.24 -1.32
C ALA A 47 24.00 -0.59 -0.26
N ARG A 48 25.20 -0.14 0.13
CA ARG A 48 25.96 -0.80 1.21
C ARG A 48 25.32 -0.64 2.59
N ALA A 49 24.59 0.45 2.79
CA ALA A 49 23.84 0.71 4.02
C ALA A 49 22.45 0.05 4.03
N GLY A 50 22.02 -0.57 2.93
CA GLY A 50 20.67 -1.13 2.79
C GLY A 50 19.57 -0.07 2.74
N LEU A 51 19.84 1.13 2.21
CA LEU A 51 18.93 2.30 2.21
C LEU A 51 18.66 2.85 0.79
N SER A 52 18.70 1.97 -0.22
CA SER A 52 18.54 2.34 -1.63
C SER A 52 17.10 2.79 -1.93
N HIS A 53 16.11 2.09 -1.37
CA HIS A 53 14.70 2.35 -1.56
C HIS A 53 14.14 3.20 -0.43
N LEU A 54 12.97 3.83 -0.64
CA LEU A 54 12.30 4.59 0.42
C LEU A 54 11.69 3.65 1.47
N ALA A 55 11.23 2.47 1.06
CA ALA A 55 10.71 1.44 1.95
C ALA A 55 11.75 0.96 2.97
N ASP A 56 13.04 1.02 2.64
CA ASP A 56 14.12 0.65 3.55
C ASP A 56 14.28 1.62 4.74
N LEU A 57 13.69 2.83 4.66
CA LEU A 57 13.72 3.81 5.75
C LEU A 57 12.80 3.41 6.90
N GLU A 58 11.70 2.75 6.57
CA GLU A 58 10.63 2.33 7.46
C GLU A 58 10.25 0.91 7.06
N PRO A 59 11.06 -0.09 7.47
CA PRO A 59 10.75 -1.47 7.18
C PRO A 59 9.37 -1.81 7.74
N ALA A 60 8.57 -2.54 6.96
CA ALA A 60 7.27 -2.99 7.40
C ALA A 60 7.40 -3.81 8.69
N GLU A 61 6.52 -3.56 9.64
CA GLU A 61 6.44 -4.38 10.84
C GLU A 61 6.15 -5.83 10.46
N PRO A 62 6.71 -6.82 11.19
CA PRO A 62 6.40 -8.22 10.95
C PRO A 62 4.89 -8.47 11.01
N VAL A 63 4.37 -9.26 10.07
CA VAL A 63 2.95 -9.62 10.07
C VAL A 63 2.65 -10.50 11.28
N VAL A 64 1.86 -9.97 12.22
CA VAL A 64 1.31 -10.75 13.34
C VAL A 64 0.00 -11.39 12.85
N ARG A 65 0.00 -12.72 12.69
CA ARG A 65 -1.20 -13.47 12.31
C ARG A 65 -1.92 -13.93 13.58
N TYR A 66 -3.20 -13.61 13.67
CA TYR A 66 -4.11 -14.19 14.65
C TYR A 66 -5.03 -15.19 13.93
N GLU A 67 -5.60 -16.12 14.68
CA GLU A 67 -6.62 -17.05 14.20
C GLU A 67 -7.68 -17.19 15.31
N PRO A 68 -8.96 -16.92 15.02
CA PRO A 68 -10.05 -17.18 15.96
C PRO A 68 -10.19 -18.68 16.25
N GLN A 69 -10.75 -19.06 17.41
CA GLN A 69 -10.78 -20.47 17.82
C GLN A 69 -11.96 -21.25 17.23
N ALA A 70 -13.06 -20.56 16.94
CA ALA A 70 -14.27 -21.16 16.40
C ALA A 70 -14.94 -20.24 15.36
N PRO A 71 -15.79 -20.81 14.48
CA PRO A 71 -16.71 -20.02 13.66
C PRO A 71 -17.58 -19.11 14.54
N GLY A 72 -17.77 -17.86 14.13
CA GLY A 72 -18.56 -16.84 14.82
C GLY A 72 -17.76 -15.98 15.80
N ASP A 73 -16.52 -16.35 16.14
CA ASP A 73 -15.69 -15.59 17.08
C ASP A 73 -15.26 -14.22 16.53
N LEU A 74 -15.08 -14.13 15.21
CA LEU A 74 -14.71 -12.89 14.54
C LEU A 74 -15.34 -12.80 13.14
N LEU A 75 -16.19 -11.79 12.98
CA LEU A 75 -16.78 -11.42 11.70
C LEU A 75 -16.09 -10.17 11.15
N HIS A 76 -15.45 -10.28 9.99
CA HIS A 76 -14.88 -9.15 9.27
C HIS A 76 -15.92 -8.54 8.34
N ILE A 77 -16.22 -7.25 8.51
CA ILE A 77 -17.13 -6.52 7.63
C ILE A 77 -16.37 -5.45 6.85
N ASP A 78 -16.56 -5.43 5.54
CA ASP A 78 -16.04 -4.41 4.63
C ASP A 78 -17.14 -3.89 3.70
N ILE A 79 -16.92 -2.68 3.16
CA ILE A 79 -17.82 -2.06 2.19
C ILE A 79 -17.00 -1.69 0.96
N LYS A 80 -17.37 -2.25 -0.18
CA LYS A 80 -16.78 -1.89 -1.46
C LYS A 80 -17.73 -1.02 -2.26
N LYS A 81 -17.32 0.23 -2.46
CA LYS A 81 -17.97 1.17 -3.37
C LYS A 81 -17.56 0.89 -4.81
N LEU A 82 -18.50 0.46 -5.64
CA LEU A 82 -18.28 0.07 -7.03
C LEU A 82 -19.04 1.00 -7.98
N GLY A 83 -18.36 1.47 -9.01
CA GLY A 83 -19.00 2.28 -10.05
C GLY A 83 -19.97 1.43 -10.86
N ARG A 84 -21.21 1.89 -11.00
CA ARG A 84 -22.23 1.15 -11.75
C ARG A 84 -21.84 1.01 -13.22
N ILE A 85 -21.93 -0.21 -13.73
CA ILE A 85 -21.68 -0.51 -15.14
C ILE A 85 -23.02 -0.48 -15.88
N GLN A 86 -23.30 0.61 -16.59
CA GLN A 86 -24.51 0.73 -17.40
C GLN A 86 -24.33 0.28 -18.86
N ARG A 87 -23.08 0.32 -19.36
CA ARG A 87 -22.72 -0.14 -20.71
C ARG A 87 -21.24 -0.53 -20.77
N PRO A 88 -20.81 -1.33 -21.77
CA PRO A 88 -19.40 -1.68 -21.96
C PRO A 88 -18.51 -0.43 -22.09
N GLY A 89 -17.36 -0.43 -21.43
CA GLY A 89 -16.43 0.71 -21.45
C GLY A 89 -15.44 0.69 -22.62
N HIS A 90 -14.52 1.67 -22.62
CA HIS A 90 -13.54 1.89 -23.69
C HIS A 90 -12.64 0.70 -24.06
N ARG A 91 -12.49 -0.30 -23.17
CA ARG A 91 -11.74 -1.53 -23.49
C ARG A 91 -12.48 -2.39 -24.51
N VAL A 92 -13.80 -2.32 -24.52
CA VAL A 92 -14.68 -2.98 -25.51
C VAL A 92 -14.94 -2.05 -26.68
N THR A 93 -15.23 -0.76 -26.44
CA THR A 93 -15.63 0.18 -27.49
C THR A 93 -14.46 0.88 -28.20
N GLY A 94 -13.23 0.76 -27.68
CA GLY A 94 -12.03 1.45 -28.19
C GLY A 94 -11.97 2.96 -27.89
N ASN A 95 -13.08 3.58 -27.48
CA ASN A 95 -13.17 5.02 -27.27
C ASN A 95 -12.86 5.41 -25.82
N ARG A 96 -11.67 5.96 -25.55
CA ARG A 96 -11.25 6.39 -24.19
C ARG A 96 -12.07 7.54 -23.59
N ARG A 97 -12.90 8.22 -24.39
CA ARG A 97 -13.81 9.28 -23.91
C ARG A 97 -15.19 8.74 -23.53
N ASP A 98 -15.39 7.44 -23.69
CA ASP A 98 -16.63 6.78 -23.35
C ASP A 98 -16.81 6.75 -21.83
N THR A 99 -17.60 7.71 -21.35
CA THR A 99 -17.98 7.87 -19.94
C THR A 99 -19.51 7.84 -19.84
N VAL A 100 -20.02 7.48 -18.66
CA VAL A 100 -21.46 7.55 -18.36
C VAL A 100 -21.61 8.55 -17.23
N GLU A 101 -22.20 9.70 -17.54
CA GLU A 101 -22.53 10.69 -16.53
C GLU A 101 -23.68 10.18 -15.66
N GLY A 102 -23.60 10.42 -14.34
CA GLY A 102 -24.65 10.02 -13.42
C GLY A 102 -24.82 8.51 -13.21
N ALA A 103 -23.83 7.69 -13.60
CA ALA A 103 -23.94 6.23 -13.47
C ALA A 103 -24.25 5.78 -12.03
N GLY A 104 -23.69 6.49 -11.05
CA GLY A 104 -23.86 6.21 -9.63
C GLY A 104 -22.92 5.12 -9.13
N TRP A 105 -23.16 4.72 -7.88
CA TRP A 105 -22.35 3.75 -7.15
C TRP A 105 -23.26 2.67 -6.56
N ASP A 106 -22.75 1.44 -6.54
CA ASP A 106 -23.27 0.38 -5.68
C ASP A 106 -22.34 0.22 -4.48
N PHE A 107 -22.92 -0.03 -3.32
CA PHE A 107 -22.20 -0.24 -2.07
C PHE A 107 -22.37 -1.70 -1.68
N VAL A 108 -21.38 -2.51 -2.05
CA VAL A 108 -21.38 -3.94 -1.76
C VAL A 108 -20.83 -4.13 -0.36
N PHE A 109 -21.70 -4.53 0.55
CA PHE A 109 -21.29 -4.94 1.89
C PHE A 109 -20.90 -6.41 1.86
N VAL A 110 -19.82 -6.75 2.56
CA VAL A 110 -19.35 -8.13 2.70
C VAL A 110 -19.04 -8.39 4.16
N ALA A 111 -19.53 -9.52 4.66
CA ALA A 111 -19.22 -10.07 5.97
C ALA A 111 -18.53 -11.41 5.74
N ILE A 112 -17.38 -11.64 6.35
CA ILE A 112 -16.62 -12.89 6.26
C ILE A 112 -16.32 -13.37 7.67
N ASP A 113 -16.75 -14.59 7.98
CA ASP A 113 -16.29 -15.28 9.18
C ASP A 113 -14.81 -15.64 9.04
N ASP A 114 -13.96 -15.15 9.93
CA ASP A 114 -12.52 -15.25 9.72
C ASP A 114 -11.99 -16.69 9.88
N HIS A 115 -12.67 -17.53 10.67
CA HIS A 115 -12.30 -18.93 10.89
C HIS A 115 -12.90 -19.86 9.81
N ALA A 116 -14.22 -19.86 9.63
CA ALA A 116 -14.93 -20.72 8.69
C ALA A 116 -14.83 -20.25 7.23
N ARG A 117 -14.42 -19.01 6.99
CA ARG A 117 -14.31 -18.37 5.66
C ARG A 117 -15.64 -18.33 4.90
N VAL A 118 -16.77 -18.45 5.59
CA VAL A 118 -18.10 -18.26 5.03
C VAL A 118 -18.32 -16.76 4.81
N ALA A 119 -18.89 -16.41 3.66
CA ALA A 119 -19.13 -15.03 3.28
C ALA A 119 -20.63 -14.76 3.06
N PHE A 120 -21.11 -13.65 3.60
CA PHE A 120 -22.42 -13.08 3.31
C PHE A 120 -22.22 -11.71 2.64
N THR A 121 -22.98 -11.43 1.59
CA THR A 121 -22.87 -10.17 0.84
C THR A 121 -24.24 -9.64 0.48
N ASP A 122 -24.39 -8.32 0.56
CA ASP A 122 -25.59 -7.64 0.06
C ASP A 122 -25.24 -6.25 -0.50
N ILE A 123 -26.12 -5.70 -1.33
CA ILE A 123 -25.94 -4.38 -1.95
C ILE A 123 -26.89 -3.38 -1.30
N HIS A 124 -26.32 -2.31 -0.77
CA HIS A 124 -27.06 -1.24 -0.11
C HIS A 124 -27.00 0.08 -0.93
N PRO A 125 -27.94 1.01 -0.67
CA PRO A 125 -27.99 2.29 -1.40
C PRO A 125 -26.83 3.23 -1.04
N ASP A 126 -26.20 3.07 0.12
CA ASP A 126 -25.08 3.90 0.60
C ASP A 126 -24.19 3.20 1.65
N GLU A 127 -23.05 3.81 1.98
CA GLU A 127 -22.11 3.38 3.03
C GLU A 127 -22.44 3.95 4.42
N ARG A 128 -23.67 4.43 4.64
CA ARG A 128 -24.03 5.15 5.87
C ARG A 128 -24.41 4.19 6.99
N PHE A 129 -24.42 4.74 8.20
CA PHE A 129 -24.75 4.02 9.43
C PHE A 129 -26.02 3.15 9.35
N PRO A 130 -27.18 3.62 8.83
CA PRO A 130 -28.38 2.79 8.76
C PRO A 130 -28.19 1.55 7.90
N SER A 131 -27.54 1.69 6.74
CA SER A 131 -27.22 0.59 5.82
C SER A 131 -26.26 -0.41 6.49
N ALA A 132 -25.22 0.07 7.16
CA ALA A 132 -24.26 -0.79 7.86
C ALA A 132 -24.88 -1.58 9.03
N VAL A 133 -25.76 -0.94 9.81
CA VAL A 133 -26.48 -1.61 10.90
C VAL A 133 -27.43 -2.67 10.35
N GLN A 134 -28.15 -2.36 9.27
CA GLN A 134 -29.06 -3.32 8.65
C GLN A 134 -28.28 -4.52 8.11
N PHE A 135 -27.20 -4.28 7.36
CA PHE A 135 -26.32 -5.33 6.85
C PHE A 135 -25.80 -6.26 7.95
N LEU A 136 -25.32 -5.70 9.07
CA LEU A 136 -24.84 -6.51 10.19
C LEU A 136 -25.95 -7.41 10.78
N LYS A 137 -27.17 -6.89 10.92
CA LYS A 137 -28.30 -7.69 11.41
C LYS A 137 -28.63 -8.83 10.45
N ASP A 138 -28.63 -8.55 9.15
CA ASP A 138 -28.92 -9.55 8.12
C ASP A 138 -27.82 -10.62 8.07
N ALA A 139 -26.54 -10.22 8.21
CA ALA A 139 -25.41 -11.13 8.27
C ALA A 139 -25.44 -12.06 9.50
N VAL A 140 -25.87 -11.57 10.67
CA VAL A 140 -26.01 -12.41 11.88
C VAL A 140 -27.22 -13.34 11.80
N ALA A 141 -28.25 -12.98 11.04
CA ALA A 141 -29.44 -13.80 10.86
C ALA A 141 -29.29 -14.92 9.81
N TYR A 142 -28.26 -14.83 8.97
CA TYR A 142 -27.92 -15.80 7.91
C TYR A 142 -27.22 -17.04 8.47
#